data_AF-A0A7W5THC1-F1
#
_entry.id   AF-A0A7W5THC1-F1
#
_cell.length_a   1.000
_cell.length_b   1.000
_cell.length_c   1.000
_cell.angle_alpha   90.00
_cell.angle_beta   90.00
_cell.angle_gamma   90.00
#
_symmetry.space_group_name_H-M   'P 1'
#
loop_
_entity.id
_entity.type
_entity.pdbx_description
1 polymer ?
#
loop_
_entity_poly.entity_id
_entity_poly.type
_entity_poly.pdbx_seq_one_letter_code
_entity_poly.pdbx_strand_id
1 'polypeptide(L)'
;MALASLFIVGAPYANACDQTIVLSNWKSCAVGPLSETGGDADWKAVPKWTRSKDLRPWFMDNPRLLANHGLCNAKFHRVVLCAPGWQESDDKDACWYAICNGYQASLGD
;
A
#
# COMPACT_ATOMS: atom_id res chain seq x y z
N MET A 1 -44.32 -13.47 -31.99
CA MET A 1 -42.87 -13.41 -31.75
C MET A 1 -42.54 -12.03 -31.22
N ALA A 2 -42.23 -11.91 -29.93
CA ALA A 2 -41.75 -10.66 -29.34
C ALA A 2 -40.34 -10.92 -28.85
N LEU A 3 -39.34 -10.32 -29.51
CA LEU A 3 -37.95 -10.41 -29.09
C LEU A 3 -37.80 -9.59 -27.80
N ALA A 4 -37.61 -10.27 -26.68
CA ALA A 4 -37.19 -9.63 -25.45
C ALA A 4 -35.75 -9.14 -25.63
N SER A 5 -35.60 -7.84 -25.90
CA SER A 5 -34.31 -7.14 -25.91
C SER A 5 -33.70 -7.22 -24.50
N LEU A 6 -32.77 -8.15 -24.31
CA LEU A 6 -31.87 -8.18 -23.17
C LEU A 6 -30.93 -6.97 -23.29
N PHE A 7 -31.33 -5.85 -22.69
CA PHE A 7 -30.40 -4.76 -22.39
C PHE A 7 -29.43 -5.28 -21.33
N ILE A 8 -28.28 -5.78 -21.80
CA ILE A 8 -27.11 -5.97 -20.93
C ILE A 8 -26.66 -4.56 -20.58
N VAL A 9 -27.22 -4.01 -19.50
CA VAL A 9 -26.66 -2.84 -18.82
C VAL A 9 -25.29 -3.30 -18.34
N GLY A 10 -24.27 -3.03 -19.14
CA GLY A 10 -22.89 -3.27 -18.76
C GLY A 10 -22.69 -2.56 -17.43
N ALA A 11 -22.43 -3.34 -16.38
CA ALA A 11 -22.00 -2.77 -15.11
C ALA A 11 -20.83 -1.83 -15.45
N PRO A 12 -20.89 -0.53 -15.10
CA PRO A 12 -19.73 0.32 -15.28
C PRO A 12 -18.61 -0.36 -14.52
N TYR A 13 -17.51 -0.68 -15.22
CA TYR A 13 -16.31 -1.21 -14.57
C TYR A 13 -15.93 -0.18 -13.52
N ALA A 14 -16.31 -0.41 -12.26
CA ALA A 14 -15.95 0.46 -11.15
C ALA A 14 -14.43 0.47 -11.15
N ASN A 15 -13.86 1.59 -11.58
CA ASN A 15 -12.42 1.70 -11.66
C ASN A 15 -11.93 1.60 -10.21
N ALA A 16 -10.75 1.03 -9.98
CA ALA A 16 -10.24 0.94 -8.62
C ALA A 16 -10.22 2.36 -7.96
N CYS A 17 -10.08 3.41 -8.77
CA CYS A 17 -10.12 4.82 -8.37
C CYS A 17 -11.49 5.30 -7.85
N ASP A 18 -12.58 4.60 -8.15
CA ASP A 18 -13.94 4.97 -7.74
C ASP A 18 -14.35 4.35 -6.39
N GLN A 19 -13.45 3.58 -5.75
CA GLN A 19 -13.72 2.88 -4.50
C GLN A 19 -13.34 3.73 -3.29
N THR A 20 -14.24 3.84 -2.32
CA THR A 20 -13.96 4.44 -1.01
C THR A 20 -12.72 3.80 -0.39
N ILE A 21 -11.81 4.63 0.12
CA ILE A 21 -10.63 4.17 0.85
C ILE A 21 -11.10 3.59 2.20
N VAL A 22 -11.00 2.26 2.34
CA VAL A 22 -11.29 1.56 3.59
C VAL A 22 -9.98 1.26 4.29
N LEU A 23 -9.72 1.95 5.41
CA LEU A 23 -8.45 1.89 6.14
C LEU A 23 -8.06 0.47 6.58
N SER A 24 -9.03 -0.37 6.96
CA SER A 24 -8.77 -1.77 7.37
C SER A 24 -8.21 -2.66 6.24
N ASN A 25 -8.25 -2.23 4.98
CA ASN A 25 -7.62 -2.93 3.87
C ASN A 25 -6.13 -2.59 3.70
N TRP A 26 -5.61 -1.61 4.44
CA TRP A 26 -4.21 -1.18 4.37
C TRP A 26 -3.44 -1.71 5.57
N LYS A 27 -2.24 -2.25 5.31
CA LYS A 27 -1.32 -2.76 6.33
C LYS A 27 0.10 -2.37 5.98
N SER A 28 1.04 -2.47 6.92
CA SER A 28 2.46 -2.34 6.61
C SER A 28 2.84 -3.28 5.44
N CYS A 29 3.67 -2.77 4.54
CA CYS A 29 4.29 -3.58 3.49
C CYS A 29 5.46 -4.44 4.00
N ALA A 30 5.93 -4.24 5.24
CA ALA A 30 6.91 -5.14 5.85
C ALA A 30 6.24 -6.46 6.29
N VAL A 31 6.51 -7.53 5.56
CA VAL A 31 6.01 -8.89 5.85
C VAL A 31 7.11 -9.84 6.33
N GLY A 32 8.35 -9.35 6.44
CA GLY A 32 9.51 -10.12 6.89
C GLY A 32 10.68 -9.21 7.26
N PRO A 33 11.76 -9.77 7.79
CA PRO A 33 12.93 -9.00 8.18
C PRO A 33 13.67 -8.45 6.95
N LEU A 34 14.24 -7.25 7.10
CA LEU A 34 15.20 -6.71 6.14
C LEU A 34 16.51 -7.50 6.22
N SER A 35 17.18 -7.62 5.08
CA SER A 35 18.53 -8.18 4.99
C SER A 35 19.58 -7.20 5.50
N GLU A 36 20.74 -7.71 5.89
CA GLU A 36 21.89 -6.87 6.24
C GLU A 36 22.45 -6.12 5.02
N THR A 37 22.42 -6.78 3.84
CA THR A 37 23.03 -6.26 2.60
C THR A 37 22.16 -5.26 1.85
N GLY A 38 20.84 -5.33 2.02
CA GLY A 38 19.88 -4.55 1.24
C GLY A 38 19.78 -4.97 -0.23
N GLY A 39 19.22 -4.07 -1.04
CA GLY A 39 19.01 -4.31 -2.47
C GLY A 39 18.01 -5.44 -2.72
N ASP A 40 18.32 -6.31 -3.67
CA ASP A 40 17.41 -7.40 -4.09
C ASP A 40 17.09 -8.41 -2.97
N ALA A 41 17.95 -8.53 -1.96
CA ALA A 41 17.70 -9.42 -0.84
C ALA A 41 16.45 -8.99 -0.03
N ASP A 42 16.11 -7.69 -0.03
CA ASP A 42 14.95 -7.16 0.67
C ASP A 42 13.62 -7.43 -0.05
N TRP A 43 13.63 -7.97 -1.27
CA TRP A 43 12.39 -8.41 -1.92
C TRP A 43 11.66 -9.50 -1.13
N LYS A 44 12.32 -10.19 -0.21
CA LYS A 44 11.72 -11.14 0.72
C LYS A 44 10.96 -10.46 1.87
N ALA A 45 11.25 -9.19 2.15
CA ALA A 45 10.63 -8.40 3.21
C ALA A 45 9.31 -7.74 2.79
N VAL A 46 8.95 -7.79 1.50
CA VAL A 46 7.71 -7.19 0.95
C VAL A 46 6.83 -8.23 0.25
N PRO A 47 5.51 -8.01 0.13
CA PRO A 47 4.61 -8.94 -0.55
C PRO A 47 5.03 -9.22 -1.99
N LYS A 48 4.95 -10.48 -2.43
CA LYS A 48 5.36 -10.88 -3.78
C LYS A 48 4.65 -10.09 -4.90
N TRP A 49 3.41 -9.67 -4.69
CA TRP A 49 2.63 -8.93 -5.68
C TRP A 49 3.17 -7.51 -5.95
N THR A 50 3.92 -6.91 -5.02
CA THR A 50 4.53 -5.57 -5.20
C THR A 50 5.68 -5.59 -6.19
N ARG A 51 6.20 -6.77 -6.55
CA ARG A 51 7.25 -6.96 -7.56
C ARG A 51 6.76 -6.71 -8.99
N SER A 52 5.46 -6.44 -9.18
CA SER A 52 4.91 -6.07 -10.48
C SER A 52 5.61 -4.84 -11.03
N LYS A 53 5.98 -4.87 -12.32
CA LYS A 53 6.65 -3.75 -12.99
C LYS A 53 5.84 -2.45 -12.95
N ASP A 54 4.51 -2.55 -12.89
CA ASP A 54 3.61 -1.41 -12.83
C ASP A 54 3.61 -0.71 -11.45
N LEU A 55 4.04 -1.43 -10.41
CA LEU A 55 4.09 -0.93 -9.04
C LEU A 55 5.47 -0.39 -8.65
N ARG A 56 6.55 -0.97 -9.18
CA ARG A 56 7.95 -0.62 -8.86
C ARG A 56 8.26 0.88 -8.92
N PRO A 57 7.77 1.66 -9.91
CA PRO A 57 8.01 3.10 -9.96
C PRO A 57 7.50 3.86 -8.74
N TRP A 58 6.41 3.41 -8.10
CA TRP A 58 5.79 4.08 -6.96
C TRP A 58 6.61 3.98 -5.67
N PHE A 59 7.60 3.11 -5.65
CA PHE A 59 8.55 2.98 -4.55
C PHE A 59 10.00 2.97 -5.02
N MET A 60 10.28 3.67 -6.13
CA MET A 60 11.63 3.85 -6.69
C MET A 60 12.38 2.53 -6.90
N ASP A 61 11.63 1.45 -7.16
CA ASP A 61 12.18 0.11 -7.29
C ASP A 61 13.01 -0.38 -6.09
N ASN A 62 12.71 0.15 -4.91
CA ASN A 62 13.47 -0.11 -3.70
C ASN A 62 12.61 -0.90 -2.68
N PRO A 63 12.78 -2.22 -2.55
CA PRO A 63 12.00 -3.02 -1.61
C PRO A 63 12.21 -2.62 -0.16
N ARG A 64 13.37 -2.05 0.22
CA ARG A 64 13.62 -1.51 1.56
C ARG A 64 12.79 -0.26 1.82
N LEU A 65 12.72 0.64 0.84
CA LEU A 65 11.86 1.83 0.91
C LEU A 65 10.40 1.41 1.10
N LEU A 66 9.95 0.43 0.33
CA LEU A 66 8.59 -0.09 0.45
C LEU A 66 8.34 -0.79 1.81
N ALA A 67 9.28 -1.60 2.30
CA ALA A 67 9.14 -2.26 3.60
C ALA A 67 9.06 -1.25 4.76
N ASN A 68 9.93 -0.24 4.76
CA ASN A 68 10.01 0.74 5.85
C ASN A 68 8.89 1.79 5.83
N HIS A 69 8.43 2.16 4.63
CA HIS A 69 7.57 3.34 4.45
C HIS A 69 6.25 3.02 3.74
N GLY A 70 6.03 1.77 3.32
CA GLY A 70 4.90 1.37 2.50
C GLY A 70 3.69 0.94 3.30
N LEU A 71 2.52 1.42 2.88
CA LEU A 71 1.23 0.79 3.15
C LEU A 71 0.77 0.01 1.93
N CYS A 72 0.38 -1.23 2.19
CA CYS A 72 0.02 -2.23 1.20
C CYS A 72 -1.46 -2.58 1.33
N ASN A 73 -2.17 -2.46 0.22
CA ASN A 73 -3.53 -2.96 0.09
C ASN A 73 -3.51 -4.21 -0.80
N ALA A 74 -3.55 -5.39 -0.17
CA ALA A 74 -3.49 -6.67 -0.88
C ALA A 74 -4.75 -6.94 -1.73
N LYS A 75 -5.91 -6.38 -1.37
CA LYS A 75 -7.16 -6.57 -2.10
C LYS A 75 -7.14 -5.91 -3.48
N PHE A 76 -6.55 -4.73 -3.57
CA PHE A 76 -6.51 -3.93 -4.80
C PHE A 76 -5.11 -3.80 -5.41
N HIS A 77 -4.10 -4.46 -4.84
CA HIS A 77 -2.68 -4.34 -5.20
C HIS A 77 -2.21 -2.89 -5.30
N ARG A 78 -2.47 -2.12 -4.24
CA ARG A 78 -2.06 -0.70 -4.15
C ARG A 78 -0.98 -0.51 -3.10
N VAL A 79 -0.07 0.40 -3.40
CA VAL A 79 0.98 0.83 -2.49
C VAL A 79 0.88 2.34 -2.28
N VAL A 80 1.13 2.79 -1.06
CA VAL A 80 1.32 4.20 -0.72
C VAL A 80 2.60 4.29 0.08
N LEU A 81 3.46 5.26 -0.25
CA LEU A 81 4.62 5.57 0.56
C LEU A 81 4.31 6.69 1.56
N CYS A 82 4.77 6.50 2.78
CA CYS A 82 4.73 7.47 3.85
C CYS A 82 6.14 7.78 4.32
N ALA A 83 6.73 8.81 3.70
CA ALA A 83 7.99 9.39 4.14
C ALA A 83 7.70 10.51 5.14
N PRO A 84 8.35 10.55 6.32
CA PRO A 84 9.58 9.84 6.75
C PRO A 84 9.39 8.54 7.55
N GLY A 85 8.22 7.89 7.56
CA GLY A 85 8.05 6.60 8.26
C GLY A 85 6.59 6.26 8.56
N TRP A 86 6.34 4.99 8.89
CA TRP A 86 5.08 4.55 9.46
C TRP A 86 5.11 4.73 10.99
N GLN A 87 4.23 5.58 11.50
CA GLN A 87 3.87 5.65 12.91
C GLN A 87 2.35 5.65 12.96
N GLU A 88 1.80 4.54 13.42
CA GLU A 88 0.39 4.44 13.77
C GLU A 88 0.18 5.12 15.14
N SER A 89 -0.92 5.85 15.27
CA SER A 89 -1.35 6.37 16.58
C SER A 89 -1.53 5.21 17.56
N ASP A 90 -0.97 5.35 18.77
CA ASP A 90 -1.21 4.41 19.87
C ASP A 90 -2.69 4.37 20.26
N ASP A 91 -3.38 5.51 20.10
CA ASP A 91 -4.84 5.60 20.26
C ASP A 91 -5.53 5.30 18.92
N LYS A 92 -6.05 4.08 18.81
CA LYS A 92 -6.79 3.60 17.63
C LYS A 92 -8.25 4.06 17.61
N ASP A 93 -8.74 4.65 18.69
CA ASP A 93 -10.13 5.10 18.85
C ASP A 93 -10.25 6.65 18.79
N ALA A 94 -9.14 7.35 18.58
CA ALA A 94 -9.10 8.79 18.44
C ALA A 94 -9.98 9.28 17.26
N CYS A 95 -10.62 10.45 17.44
CA CYS A 95 -11.42 11.10 16.38
C CYS A 95 -10.61 11.49 15.14
N TRP A 96 -9.28 11.45 15.22
CA TRP A 96 -8.35 11.58 14.11
C TRP A 96 -7.25 10.51 14.25
N TYR A 97 -6.90 9.84 13.15
CA TYR A 97 -5.91 8.75 13.14
C TYR A 97 -4.71 9.17 12.28
N ALA A 98 -3.55 9.34 12.90
CA ALA A 98 -2.30 9.60 12.20
C ALA A 98 -1.81 8.30 11.54
N ILE A 99 -1.78 8.32 10.21
CA ILE A 99 -1.28 7.19 9.40
C ILE A 99 0.22 7.36 9.13
N CYS A 100 0.66 8.61 9.01
CA CYS A 100 2.00 8.97 8.57
C CYS A 100 2.40 10.28 9.27
N ASN A 101 3.17 10.20 10.35
CA ASN A 101 3.75 11.36 11.01
C ASN A 101 5.23 11.43 10.70
N GLY A 102 5.68 12.64 10.39
CA GLY A 102 7.03 12.86 9.96
C GLY A 102 8.05 13.01 11.06
N TYR A 103 8.50 11.91 11.68
CA TYR A 103 9.70 11.97 12.50
C TYR A 103 10.94 11.94 11.61
N GLN A 104 11.47 13.13 11.28
CA GLN A 104 12.91 13.22 11.01
C GLN A 104 13.58 12.72 12.30
N ALA A 105 14.27 11.58 12.27
CA ALA A 105 15.17 11.26 13.36
C ALA A 105 16.10 12.46 13.54
N SER A 106 15.84 13.28 14.56
CA SER A 106 16.83 14.24 15.02
C SER A 106 18.07 13.41 15.29
N LEU A 107 19.16 13.74 14.60
CA LEU A 107 20.50 13.22 14.84
C LEU A 107 20.65 13.05 16.35
N GLY A 108 20.67 11.79 16.80
CA GLY A 108 21.00 11.48 18.18
C GLY A 108 22.46 11.83 18.42
N ASP A 109 22.71 12.44 19.57
CA ASP A 109 24.02 12.87 20.09
C ASP A 109 25.11 11.79 20.00
#